data_AF-A0A7K1W4J7-F1
#
_entry.id   AF-A0A7K1W4J7-F1
#
_cell.length_a   1.000
_cell.length_b   1.000
_cell.length_c   1.000
_cell.angle_alpha   90.00
_cell.angle_beta   90.00
_cell.angle_gamma   90.00
#
_symmetry.space_group_name_H-M   'P 1'
#
loop_
_entity.id
_entity.type
_entity.pdbx_description
1 polymer ?
#
loop_
_entity_poly.entity_id
_entity_poly.type
_entity_poly.pdbx_seq_one_letter_code
_entity_poly.pdbx_strand_id
1 'polypeptide(L)'
;MTELDRLTALFRALGADGDAEDWAESEAEEGLPQLARYRFLRTVWQDVDAWTTEAPRWVAAYRTDGVAAGAVDRALAAGLAPEDLGELAREVARETASGVLHALAEPADGSLPDEVEEQLPGWRLAELDPAGEPTGRHLDALHEDFADLEPKGPVA
;
A
#
# COMPACT_ATOMS: atom_id res chain seq x y z
N MET A 1 11.22 -14.63 -26.25
CA MET A 1 10.76 -14.20 -24.93
C MET A 1 9.26 -14.06 -25.02
N THR A 2 8.54 -14.88 -24.27
CA THR A 2 7.08 -14.82 -24.19
C THR A 2 6.66 -13.60 -23.35
N GLU A 3 5.38 -13.23 -23.37
CA GLU A 3 4.90 -12.18 -22.45
C GLU A 3 5.01 -12.62 -20.98
N LEU A 4 4.78 -13.91 -20.72
CA LEU A 4 4.99 -14.52 -19.40
C LEU A 4 6.45 -14.34 -18.93
N ASP A 5 7.44 -14.69 -19.75
CA ASP A 5 8.87 -14.50 -19.42
C ASP A 5 9.18 -13.02 -19.07
N ARG A 6 8.56 -12.09 -19.81
CA ARG A 6 8.73 -10.64 -19.63
C ARG A 6 8.12 -10.19 -18.30
N LEU A 7 6.87 -10.57 -18.03
CA LEU A 7 6.15 -10.23 -16.81
C LEU A 7 6.85 -10.79 -15.57
N THR A 8 7.22 -12.08 -15.58
CA THR A 8 7.94 -12.71 -14.47
C THR A 8 9.25 -11.98 -14.15
N ALA A 9 9.99 -11.55 -15.18
CA ALA A 9 11.21 -10.77 -14.97
C ALA A 9 10.94 -9.39 -14.34
N LEU A 10 9.82 -8.74 -14.70
CA LEU A 10 9.42 -7.46 -14.13
C LEU A 10 8.97 -7.60 -12.67
N PHE A 11 8.19 -8.63 -12.34
CA PHE A 11 7.79 -8.92 -10.96
C PHE A 11 9.01 -9.22 -10.06
N ARG A 12 9.97 -10.02 -10.52
CA ARG A 12 11.24 -10.23 -9.80
C ARG A 12 12.02 -8.93 -9.61
N ALA A 13 12.09 -8.07 -10.63
CA ALA A 13 12.73 -6.76 -10.49
C ALA A 13 12.02 -5.85 -9.46
N LEU A 14 10.72 -6.07 -9.23
CA LEU A 14 9.96 -5.42 -8.17
C LEU A 14 10.06 -6.14 -6.81
N GLY A 15 10.70 -7.31 -6.73
CA GLY A 15 10.91 -8.04 -5.47
C GLY A 15 9.86 -9.10 -5.15
N ALA A 16 9.07 -9.55 -6.13
CA ALA A 16 8.12 -10.66 -5.96
C ALA A 16 8.82 -12.04 -6.02
N ASP A 17 9.96 -12.21 -5.33
CA ASP A 17 10.89 -13.32 -5.58
C ASP A 17 10.30 -14.73 -5.33
N GLY A 18 9.19 -14.83 -4.59
CA GLY A 18 8.43 -16.07 -4.36
C GLY A 18 7.23 -16.30 -5.29
N ASP A 19 6.57 -15.23 -5.73
CA ASP A 19 5.24 -15.31 -6.38
C ASP A 19 5.24 -14.70 -7.80
N ALA A 20 6.42 -14.29 -8.31
CA ALA A 20 6.53 -13.56 -9.58
C ALA A 20 5.92 -14.31 -10.79
N GLU A 21 5.97 -15.64 -10.79
CA GLU A 21 5.39 -16.46 -11.86
C GLU A 21 3.86 -16.48 -11.75
N ASP A 22 3.32 -16.71 -10.56
CA ASP A 22 1.86 -16.70 -10.29
C ASP A 22 1.22 -15.35 -10.68
N TRP A 23 1.84 -14.23 -10.29
CA TRP A 23 1.36 -12.89 -10.69
C TRP A 23 1.43 -12.67 -12.21
N ALA A 24 2.48 -13.19 -12.86
CA ALA A 24 2.66 -13.07 -14.30
C ALA A 24 1.68 -13.94 -15.09
N GLU A 25 1.40 -15.15 -14.62
CA GLU A 25 0.38 -16.04 -15.19
C GLU A 25 -1.00 -15.41 -15.10
N SER A 26 -1.38 -14.87 -13.93
CA SER A 26 -2.68 -14.19 -13.78
C SER A 26 -2.82 -13.00 -14.74
N GLU A 27 -1.80 -12.14 -14.91
CA GLU A 27 -1.91 -11.06 -15.92
C GLU A 27 -1.97 -11.59 -17.36
N ALA A 28 -1.19 -12.61 -17.70
CA ALA A 28 -1.14 -13.16 -19.05
C ALA A 28 -2.44 -13.92 -19.43
N GLU A 29 -3.05 -14.63 -18.49
CA GLU A 29 -4.19 -15.52 -18.73
C GLU A 29 -5.54 -14.84 -18.44
N GLU A 30 -5.61 -14.00 -17.40
CA GLU A 30 -6.86 -13.38 -16.94
C GLU A 30 -7.01 -11.93 -17.42
N GLY A 31 -5.93 -11.34 -17.96
CA GLY A 31 -5.92 -9.97 -18.48
C GLY A 31 -6.01 -8.89 -17.41
N LEU A 32 -5.77 -9.24 -16.14
CA LEU A 32 -5.72 -8.31 -15.02
C LEU A 32 -4.43 -7.48 -15.03
N PRO A 33 -4.44 -6.20 -14.62
CA PRO A 33 -3.24 -5.37 -14.59
C PRO A 33 -2.36 -5.67 -13.35
N GLN A 34 -1.92 -6.93 -13.20
CA GLN A 34 -1.24 -7.40 -12.00
C GLN A 34 0.08 -6.68 -11.73
N LEU A 35 0.84 -6.37 -12.78
CA LEU A 35 2.10 -5.66 -12.63
C LEU A 35 1.89 -4.25 -12.08
N ALA A 36 0.80 -3.58 -12.49
CA ALA A 36 0.42 -2.28 -11.98
C ALA A 36 -0.07 -2.37 -10.52
N ARG A 37 -0.91 -3.38 -10.20
CA ARG A 37 -1.40 -3.66 -8.83
C ARG A 37 -0.22 -3.89 -7.87
N TYR A 38 0.66 -4.83 -8.19
CA TYR A 38 1.82 -5.16 -7.38
C TYR A 38 2.75 -3.96 -7.20
N ARG A 39 3.06 -3.23 -8.28
CA ARG A 39 3.90 -2.02 -8.20
C ARG A 39 3.33 -0.98 -7.25
N PHE A 40 2.02 -0.74 -7.32
CA PHE A 40 1.34 0.21 -6.44
C PHE A 40 1.38 -0.26 -4.99
N LEU A 41 0.96 -1.51 -4.72
CA LEU A 41 0.90 -2.07 -3.37
C LEU A 41 2.28 -2.16 -2.71
N ARG A 42 3.32 -2.53 -3.47
CA ARG A 42 4.71 -2.49 -3.01
C ARG A 42 5.10 -1.08 -2.56
N THR A 43 4.73 -0.06 -3.32
CA THR A 43 5.05 1.34 -2.97
C THR A 43 4.35 1.73 -1.67
N VAL A 44 3.08 1.37 -1.50
CA VAL A 44 2.33 1.61 -0.25
C VAL A 44 3.00 0.90 0.92
N TRP A 45 3.41 -0.37 0.76
CA TRP A 45 4.12 -1.12 1.80
C TRP A 45 5.47 -0.49 2.17
N GLN A 46 6.22 0.05 1.21
CA GLN A 46 7.45 0.78 1.50
C GLN A 46 7.21 2.01 2.38
N ASP A 47 6.11 2.73 2.15
CA ASP A 47 5.73 3.88 2.98
C ASP A 47 5.25 3.45 4.37
N VAL A 48 4.53 2.33 4.48
CA VAL A 48 4.12 1.73 5.76
C VAL A 48 5.33 1.29 6.57
N ASP A 49 6.25 0.52 5.97
CA ASP A 49 7.45 -0.02 6.64
C ASP A 49 8.46 1.08 7.01
N ALA A 50 8.45 2.22 6.31
CA ALA A 50 9.26 3.38 6.67
C ALA A 50 8.95 3.90 8.08
N TRP A 51 7.73 3.71 8.60
CA TRP A 51 7.39 4.11 9.96
C TRP A 51 8.16 3.34 11.03
N THR A 52 8.52 2.09 10.75
CA THR A 52 9.41 1.29 11.62
C THR A 52 10.87 1.51 11.30
N THR A 53 11.28 1.41 10.03
CA THR A 53 12.71 1.44 9.65
C THR A 53 13.36 2.80 9.85
N GLU A 54 12.59 3.89 9.77
CA GLU A 54 13.07 5.26 9.96
C GLU A 54 12.71 5.85 11.33
N ALA A 55 12.29 5.01 12.29
CA ALA A 55 11.76 5.47 13.57
C ALA A 55 12.64 6.45 14.34
N PRO A 56 13.95 6.19 14.52
CA PRO A 56 14.83 7.14 15.19
C PRO A 56 14.86 8.52 14.51
N ARG A 57 14.78 8.55 13.18
CA ARG A 57 14.85 9.78 12.39
C ARG A 57 13.58 10.62 12.53
N TRP A 58 12.40 10.02 12.34
CA TRP A 58 11.15 10.78 12.44
C TRP A 58 10.83 11.15 13.88
N VAL A 59 11.16 10.32 14.87
CA VAL A 59 11.02 10.63 16.30
C VAL A 59 11.84 11.87 16.65
N ALA A 60 13.12 11.93 16.22
CA ALA A 60 13.97 13.10 16.44
C ALA A 60 13.40 14.37 15.77
N ALA A 61 12.88 14.24 14.54
CA ALA A 61 12.26 15.35 13.82
C ALA A 61 11.01 15.88 14.55
N TYR A 62 10.13 14.98 15.02
CA TYR A 62 8.89 15.35 15.70
C TYR A 62 9.14 16.05 17.03
N ARG A 63 10.21 15.72 17.75
CA ARG A 63 10.59 16.44 18.98
C ARG A 63 11.02 17.88 18.73
N THR A 64 11.52 18.19 17.53
CA THR A 64 12.06 19.51 17.23
C THR A 64 10.95 20.50 16.84
N ASP A 65 10.02 20.08 15.99
CA ASP A 65 8.99 20.97 15.41
C ASP A 65 7.69 20.24 15.01
N GLY A 66 7.46 19.04 15.57
CA GLY A 66 6.28 18.24 15.24
C GLY A 66 5.06 18.64 16.08
N VAL A 67 3.87 18.62 15.48
CA VAL A 67 2.58 18.76 16.20
C VAL A 67 2.46 17.73 17.34
N ALA A 68 3.09 16.56 17.17
CA ALA A 68 3.13 15.48 18.15
C ALA A 68 4.30 15.54 19.15
N ALA A 69 5.13 16.60 19.16
CA ALA A 69 6.35 16.69 19.98
C ALA A 69 6.11 16.31 21.45
N GLY A 70 5.07 16.89 22.08
CA GLY A 70 4.75 16.62 23.48
C GLY A 70 4.28 15.18 23.74
N ALA A 71 3.68 14.51 22.76
CA ALA A 71 3.32 13.09 22.89
C ALA A 71 4.57 12.20 22.80
N VAL A 72 5.45 12.49 21.85
CA VAL A 72 6.73 11.78 21.68
C VAL A 72 7.60 11.94 22.93
N ASP A 73 7.75 13.15 23.45
CA ASP A 73 8.54 13.39 24.67
C ASP A 73 8.00 12.61 25.88
N ARG A 74 6.68 12.55 26.05
CA ARG A 74 6.06 11.75 27.12
C ARG A 74 6.30 10.25 26.94
N ALA A 75 6.24 9.74 25.72
CA ALA A 75 6.49 8.33 25.45
C ALA A 75 7.95 7.95 25.75
N LEU A 76 8.91 8.77 25.30
CA LEU A 76 10.33 8.57 25.63
C LEU A 76 10.59 8.68 27.13
N ALA A 77 9.96 9.65 27.82
CA ALA A 77 10.05 9.79 29.27
C ALA A 77 9.43 8.60 30.04
N ALA A 78 8.45 7.91 29.42
CA ALA A 78 7.87 6.68 29.93
C ALA A 78 8.73 5.43 29.65
N GLY A 79 9.84 5.59 28.93
CA GLY A 79 10.81 4.52 28.66
C GLY A 79 10.62 3.79 27.34
N LEU A 80 9.73 4.25 26.45
CA LEU A 80 9.63 3.69 25.10
C LEU A 80 10.85 4.13 24.28
N ALA A 81 11.39 3.20 23.51
CA ALA A 81 12.38 3.48 22.50
C ALA A 81 11.70 4.03 21.22
N PRO A 82 12.42 4.77 20.36
CA PRO A 82 11.91 5.16 19.05
C PRO A 82 11.37 3.97 18.24
N GLU A 83 12.00 2.81 18.35
CA GLU A 83 11.62 1.57 17.69
C GLU A 83 10.22 1.10 18.13
N ASP A 84 9.90 1.15 19.42
CA ASP A 84 8.56 0.82 19.94
C ASP A 84 7.48 1.75 19.34
N LEU A 85 7.82 3.03 19.16
CA LEU A 85 6.94 3.99 18.51
C LEU A 85 6.79 3.71 17.01
N GLY A 86 7.85 3.22 16.37
CA GLY A 86 7.86 2.84 14.97
C GLY A 86 7.01 1.61 14.68
N GLU A 87 7.01 0.62 15.56
CA GLU A 87 6.12 -0.55 15.45
C GLU A 87 4.64 -0.13 15.55
N LEU A 88 4.30 0.69 16.54
CA LEU A 88 2.93 1.21 16.68
C LEU A 88 2.52 2.07 15.47
N ALA A 89 3.41 2.95 15.00
CA ALA A 89 3.14 3.82 13.86
C ALA A 89 2.95 3.03 12.57
N ARG A 90 3.71 1.95 12.36
CA ARG A 90 3.53 1.04 11.21
C ARG A 90 2.15 0.40 11.23
N GLU A 91 1.66 -0.07 12.38
CA GLU A 91 0.31 -0.65 12.46
C GLU A 91 -0.78 0.38 12.16
N VAL A 92 -0.65 1.61 12.66
CA VAL A 92 -1.58 2.69 12.31
C VAL A 92 -1.53 3.00 10.81
N ALA A 93 -0.33 3.03 10.21
CA ALA A 93 -0.16 3.25 8.79
C ALA A 93 -0.76 2.12 7.94
N ARG A 94 -0.54 0.86 8.35
CA ARG A 94 -1.11 -0.34 7.71
C ARG A 94 -2.64 -0.32 7.71
N GLU A 95 -3.25 -0.07 8.88
CA GLU A 95 -4.71 0.02 9.02
C GLU A 95 -5.28 1.19 8.20
N THR A 96 -4.60 2.34 8.22
CA THR A 96 -5.01 3.50 7.41
C THR A 96 -4.94 3.20 5.92
N ALA A 97 -3.86 2.57 5.46
CA ALA A 97 -3.71 2.15 4.07
C ALA A 97 -4.80 1.15 3.67
N SER A 98 -5.07 0.13 4.49
CA SER A 98 -6.14 -0.84 4.26
C SER A 98 -7.51 -0.15 4.13
N GLY A 99 -7.82 0.81 5.00
CA GLY A 99 -9.06 1.59 4.93
C GLY A 99 -9.18 2.41 3.65
N VAL A 100 -8.09 3.05 3.20
CA VAL A 100 -8.06 3.79 1.93
C VAL A 100 -8.28 2.85 0.74
N LEU A 101 -7.69 1.65 0.75
CA LEU A 101 -7.86 0.68 -0.33
C LEU A 101 -9.28 0.10 -0.39
N HIS A 102 -9.93 -0.08 0.76
CA HIS A 102 -11.36 -0.41 0.81
C HIS A 102 -12.20 0.72 0.23
N ALA A 103 -11.98 1.97 0.66
CA ALA A 103 -12.70 3.13 0.13
C ALA A 103 -12.48 3.35 -1.38
N LEU A 104 -11.32 2.93 -1.91
CA LEU A 104 -11.06 2.96 -3.35
C LEU A 104 -11.92 1.94 -4.12
N ALA A 105 -12.15 0.76 -3.54
CA ALA A 105 -12.96 -0.31 -4.13
C ALA A 105 -14.47 -0.08 -3.93
N GLU A 106 -14.85 0.44 -2.77
CA GLU A 106 -16.22 0.67 -2.34
C GLU A 106 -16.38 2.14 -1.89
N PRO A 107 -16.78 3.05 -2.80
CA PRO A 107 -16.97 4.46 -2.47
C PRO A 107 -18.07 4.72 -1.44
N ALA A 108 -19.06 3.83 -1.36
CA ALA A 108 -20.18 3.92 -0.45
C ALA A 108 -19.81 3.32 0.91
N ASP A 109 -19.89 4.12 1.97
CA ASP A 109 -19.64 3.68 3.35
C ASP A 109 -20.91 3.30 4.12
N GLY A 110 -22.06 3.34 3.44
CA GLY A 110 -23.37 3.04 4.02
C GLY A 110 -23.90 4.09 5.01
N SER A 111 -23.29 5.27 5.08
CA SER A 111 -23.71 6.34 5.99
C SER A 111 -24.88 7.18 5.47
N LEU A 112 -25.21 7.06 4.18
CA LEU A 112 -26.25 7.82 3.49
C LEU A 112 -27.40 6.90 3.02
N PRO A 113 -28.63 7.44 2.84
CA PRO A 113 -29.69 6.72 2.15
C PRO A 113 -29.29 6.36 0.71
N ASP A 114 -29.71 5.20 0.23
CA ASP A 114 -29.39 4.67 -1.11
C ASP A 114 -29.69 5.69 -2.22
N GLU A 115 -30.81 6.43 -2.12
CA GLU A 115 -31.19 7.41 -3.15
C GLU A 115 -30.24 8.61 -3.23
N VAL A 116 -29.54 8.93 -2.13
CA VAL A 116 -28.50 9.97 -2.11
C VAL A 116 -27.21 9.38 -2.67
N GLU A 117 -26.85 8.17 -2.26
CA GLU A 117 -25.63 7.48 -2.68
C GLU A 117 -25.56 7.30 -4.21
N GLU A 118 -26.68 6.93 -4.84
CA GLU A 118 -26.80 6.79 -6.30
C GLU A 118 -26.52 8.09 -7.07
N GLN A 119 -26.57 9.26 -6.41
CA GLN A 119 -26.32 10.57 -7.01
C GLN A 119 -24.87 11.05 -6.81
N LEU A 120 -24.06 10.33 -6.04
CA LEU A 120 -22.68 10.70 -5.75
C LEU A 120 -21.70 10.22 -6.82
N PRO A 121 -20.57 10.92 -7.01
CA PRO A 121 -19.54 10.49 -7.96
C PRO A 121 -18.79 9.27 -7.44
N GLY A 122 -18.54 8.30 -8.33
CA GLY A 122 -17.59 7.21 -8.09
C GLY A 122 -16.17 7.56 -8.50
N TRP A 123 -15.23 6.68 -8.16
CA TRP A 123 -13.83 6.76 -8.58
C TRP A 123 -13.26 5.36 -8.82
N ARG A 124 -12.08 5.33 -9.45
CA ARG A 124 -11.27 4.12 -9.64
C ARG A 124 -9.83 4.51 -9.90
N LEU A 125 -8.91 3.58 -9.68
CA LEU A 125 -7.51 3.73 -10.10
C LEU A 125 -7.31 3.10 -11.49
N ALA A 126 -6.84 3.89 -12.45
CA ALA A 126 -6.61 3.44 -13.82
C ALA A 126 -5.12 3.24 -14.08
N GLU A 127 -4.80 2.18 -14.82
CA GLU A 127 -3.44 2.00 -15.33
C GLU A 127 -3.16 2.96 -16.49
N LEU A 128 -1.94 3.51 -16.48
CA LEU A 128 -1.43 4.37 -17.55
C LEU A 128 -0.31 3.66 -18.30
N ASP A 129 -0.22 3.93 -19.60
CA ASP A 129 0.90 3.52 -20.43
C ASP A 129 2.14 4.44 -20.20
N PRO A 130 3.30 4.15 -20.83
CA PRO A 130 4.48 4.99 -20.69
C PRO A 130 4.34 6.43 -21.22
N ALA A 131 3.34 6.72 -22.05
CA ALA A 131 3.02 8.08 -22.50
C ALA A 131 2.10 8.82 -21.51
N GLY A 132 1.58 8.13 -20.49
CA GLY A 132 0.66 8.67 -19.49
C GLY A 132 -0.81 8.55 -19.90
N GLU A 133 -1.12 7.80 -20.95
CA GLU A 133 -2.49 7.62 -21.44
C GLU A 133 -3.15 6.41 -20.75
N PRO A 134 -4.45 6.48 -20.40
CA PRO A 134 -5.15 5.35 -19.81
C PRO A 134 -5.18 4.13 -20.73
N THR A 135 -4.77 2.97 -20.22
CA THR A 135 -4.80 1.71 -20.98
C THR A 135 -6.21 1.13 -21.12
N GLY A 136 -7.16 1.64 -20.33
CA GLY A 136 -8.49 1.06 -20.15
C GLY A 136 -8.55 -0.04 -19.11
N ARG A 137 -7.41 -0.45 -18.52
CA ARG A 137 -7.37 -1.39 -17.37
C ARG A 137 -7.50 -0.65 -16.04
N HIS A 138 -8.05 -1.32 -15.03
CA HIS A 138 -8.32 -0.75 -13.70
C HIS A 138 -7.70 -1.61 -12.61
N LEU A 139 -7.15 -0.95 -11.61
CA LEU A 139 -6.56 -1.60 -10.44
C LEU A 139 -7.67 -1.80 -9.41
N ASP A 140 -8.50 -2.82 -9.65
CA ASP A 140 -9.61 -3.19 -8.76
C ASP A 140 -9.11 -4.09 -7.61
N ALA A 141 -9.94 -4.28 -6.57
CA ALA A 141 -9.70 -5.24 -5.47
C ALA A 141 -8.33 -5.17 -4.77
N LEU A 142 -7.65 -4.01 -4.77
CA LEU A 142 -6.32 -3.83 -4.17
C LEU A 142 -6.26 -4.16 -2.68
N HIS A 143 -7.39 -4.04 -1.97
CA HIS A 143 -7.47 -4.35 -0.54
C HIS A 143 -7.30 -5.84 -0.23
N GLU A 144 -7.66 -6.73 -1.17
CA GLU A 144 -7.48 -8.18 -1.05
C GLU A 144 -5.98 -8.51 -1.10
N ASP A 145 -5.31 -8.05 -2.15
CA ASP A 145 -3.87 -8.27 -2.35
C ASP A 145 -2.99 -7.59 -1.29
N PHE A 146 -3.42 -6.43 -0.76
CA PHE A 146 -2.61 -5.67 0.20
C PHE A 146 -2.34 -6.48 1.47
N ALA A 147 -3.35 -7.21 1.97
CA ALA A 147 -3.21 -8.09 3.13
C ALA A 147 -2.27 -9.27 2.84
N ASP A 148 -2.36 -9.86 1.65
CA ASP A 148 -1.54 -11.01 1.26
C ASP A 148 -0.07 -10.62 1.03
N LEU A 149 0.17 -9.40 0.55
CA LEU A 149 1.51 -8.84 0.32
C LEU A 149 2.19 -8.30 1.58
N GLU A 150 1.57 -8.40 2.77
CA GLU A 150 2.23 -7.97 4.00
C GLU A 150 3.59 -8.70 4.16
N PRO A 151 4.70 -7.95 4.30
CA PRO A 151 6.00 -8.54 4.56
C PRO A 151 5.95 -9.39 5.83
N LYS A 152 6.10 -10.71 5.69
CA LYS A 152 6.08 -11.66 6.80
C LYS A 152 7.41 -11.61 7.55
N GLY A 153 7.58 -10.58 8.37
CA GLY A 153 8.76 -10.37 9.22
C GLY A 153 10.03 -10.02 8.44
N PRO A 154 11.14 -9.69 9.14
CA PRO A 154 12.35 -9.25 8.48
C PRO A 154 12.89 -10.35 7.57
N VAL A 155 13.03 -10.03 6.28
CA VAL A 155 13.93 -10.78 5.40
C VAL A 155 15.33 -10.57 5.96
N ALA A 156 15.92 -11.65 6.48
CA ALA A 156 17.23 -11.67 7.13
C ALA A 156 18.37 -11.29 6.19
#